data_AF-A0A671LV37-F1
#
_entry.id   AF-A0A671LV37-F1
#
_cell.length_a   1.000
_cell.length_b   1.000
_cell.length_c   1.000
_cell.angle_alpha   90.00
_cell.angle_beta   90.00
_cell.angle_gamma   90.00
#
_symmetry.space_group_name_H-M   'P 1'
#
loop_
_entity.id
_entity.type
_entity.pdbx_description
1 polymer ?
#
loop_
_entity_poly.entity_id
_entity_poly.type
_entity_poly.pdbx_seq_one_letter_code
_entity_poly.pdbx_strand_id
1 'polypeptide(L)'
;MSKQLQQKISNTDQNGVSVIQNQPHNSALNPAGAAGLQQVPQLVPVSPGGGGKATPPSKMKKSMMDKNSDEYRQRRERNNLAVKKSRMRSKQKAQDTQQRVNELKEENERLEAKIKLLGKELSVLKDLFLEHAHNLADNVQPPASGGGPGDLCNNNNSGSNSSQ
;
A
#
# COMPACT_ATOMS: atom_id res chain seq x y z
N MET A 1 4.78 -62.40 -6.94
CA MET A 1 3.80 -61.38 -6.47
C MET A 1 4.29 -60.78 -5.16
N SER A 2 3.79 -59.59 -4.82
CA SER A 2 3.98 -58.84 -3.56
C SER A 2 5.07 -57.75 -3.57
N LYS A 3 4.64 -56.55 -4.00
CA LYS A 3 5.25 -55.28 -3.62
C LYS A 3 4.46 -54.73 -2.43
N GLN A 4 5.12 -54.53 -1.29
CA GLN A 4 4.55 -53.84 -0.13
C GLN A 4 4.41 -52.35 -0.44
N LEU A 5 3.19 -51.84 -0.33
CA LEU A 5 2.82 -50.45 -0.54
C LEU A 5 3.13 -49.67 0.75
N GLN A 6 4.18 -48.85 0.75
CA GLN A 6 4.42 -47.92 1.85
C GLN A 6 3.52 -46.69 1.66
N GLN A 7 2.57 -46.53 2.58
CA GLN A 7 1.71 -45.36 2.70
C GLN A 7 2.56 -44.13 3.03
N LYS A 8 2.54 -43.16 2.12
CA LYS A 8 3.14 -41.84 2.31
C LYS A 8 2.21 -41.01 3.19
N ILE A 9 2.59 -40.81 4.44
CA ILE A 9 1.94 -39.84 5.33
C ILE A 9 2.25 -38.44 4.78
N SER A 10 1.25 -37.79 4.21
CA SER A 10 1.29 -36.37 3.87
C SER A 10 0.94 -35.55 5.11
N ASN A 11 1.96 -35.04 5.80
CA ASN A 11 1.77 -33.93 6.73
C ASN A 11 1.55 -32.66 5.90
N THR A 12 0.28 -32.29 5.75
CA THR A 12 -0.13 -30.97 5.29
C THR A 12 -0.09 -30.04 6.48
N ASP A 13 1.05 -29.36 6.68
CA ASP A 13 1.11 -28.24 7.61
C ASP A 13 0.35 -27.04 7.00
N GLN A 14 -0.79 -26.75 7.61
CA GLN A 14 -1.72 -25.68 7.24
C GLN A 14 -1.26 -24.29 7.67
N ASN A 15 0.00 -23.92 7.42
CA ASN A 15 0.41 -22.52 7.54
C ASN A 15 0.50 -21.92 6.14
N GLY A 16 -0.68 -21.48 5.67
CA GLY A 16 -0.85 -20.72 4.45
C GLY A 16 0.03 -19.47 4.47
N VAL A 17 1.19 -19.57 3.83
CA VAL A 17 1.96 -18.41 3.40
C VAL A 17 1.14 -17.79 2.28
N SER A 18 0.29 -16.82 2.62
CA SER A 18 -0.37 -15.98 1.63
C SER A 18 0.71 -15.31 0.79
N VAL A 19 0.86 -15.77 -0.44
CA VAL A 19 1.63 -15.10 -1.48
C VAL A 19 0.93 -13.76 -1.69
N ILE A 20 1.50 -12.69 -1.12
CA ILE A 20 1.08 -11.33 -1.43
C ILE A 20 1.49 -11.10 -2.89
N GLN A 21 0.53 -11.35 -3.78
CA GLN A 21 0.60 -11.02 -5.19
C GLN A 21 0.58 -9.49 -5.29
N ASN A 22 1.73 -8.88 -5.55
CA ASN A 22 1.80 -7.46 -5.91
C ASN A 22 1.06 -7.23 -7.24
N GLN A 23 -0.22 -6.87 -7.17
CA GLN A 23 -0.93 -6.25 -8.29
C GLN A 23 -0.76 -4.71 -8.22
N PRO A 24 -0.52 -4.01 -9.33
CA PRO A 24 -0.55 -2.56 -9.38
C PRO A 24 -2.01 -2.08 -9.44
N HIS A 25 -2.56 -1.64 -8.31
CA HIS A 25 -3.84 -0.92 -8.26
C HIS A 25 -3.57 0.53 -8.63
N ASN A 26 -3.79 0.85 -9.91
CA ASN A 26 -3.78 2.20 -10.42
C ASN A 26 -5.19 2.80 -10.27
N SER A 27 -5.44 3.45 -9.15
CA SER A 27 -6.70 4.17 -8.88
C SER A 27 -6.44 5.66 -8.91
N ALA A 28 -6.50 6.26 -10.10
CA ALA A 28 -6.56 7.72 -10.26
C ALA A 28 -7.99 8.09 -10.69
N LEU A 29 -8.82 8.46 -9.72
CA LEU A 29 -10.03 9.22 -9.92
C LEU A 29 -9.67 10.71 -9.84
N ASN A 30 -9.82 11.44 -10.94
CA ASN A 30 -10.54 12.72 -10.95
C ASN A 30 -10.79 13.19 -12.40
N PRO A 31 -11.96 13.80 -12.70
CA PRO A 31 -12.40 14.11 -14.05
C PRO A 31 -12.26 15.58 -14.44
N ALA A 32 -12.38 15.78 -15.76
CA ALA A 32 -12.83 16.98 -16.47
C ALA A 32 -11.83 18.11 -16.71
N GLY A 33 -11.51 18.32 -18.01
CA GLY A 33 -11.03 19.61 -18.49
C GLY A 33 -10.27 19.57 -19.81
N ALA A 34 -11.00 19.86 -20.90
CA ALA A 34 -10.53 20.41 -22.16
C ALA A 34 -9.97 19.47 -23.25
N ALA A 35 -10.69 19.52 -24.38
CA ALA A 35 -10.41 18.97 -25.68
C ALA A 35 -9.04 19.36 -26.24
N GLY A 36 -8.36 18.38 -26.82
CA GLY A 36 -7.22 18.56 -27.70
C GLY A 36 -7.15 17.39 -28.66
N LEU A 37 -7.31 17.67 -29.95
CA LEU A 37 -7.15 16.73 -31.06
C LEU A 37 -5.76 16.09 -30.96
N GLN A 38 -5.68 14.74 -31.00
CA GLN A 38 -4.67 13.95 -31.72
C GLN A 38 -4.75 12.46 -31.31
N GLN A 39 -5.05 11.65 -32.32
CA GLN A 39 -4.56 10.29 -32.58
C GLN A 39 -3.99 9.49 -31.38
N VAL A 40 -4.71 8.43 -31.01
CA VAL A 40 -4.25 7.39 -30.10
C VAL A 40 -2.97 6.75 -30.64
N PRO A 41 -1.83 6.79 -29.93
CA PRO A 41 -0.75 5.86 -30.23
C PRO A 41 -1.24 4.46 -29.83
N GLN A 42 -1.52 3.61 -30.82
CA GLN A 42 -1.71 2.19 -30.55
C GLN A 42 -0.42 1.63 -29.93
N LEU A 43 -0.52 1.21 -28.68
CA LEU A 43 0.55 0.50 -27.99
C LEU A 43 0.71 -0.87 -28.64
N VAL A 44 1.63 -0.97 -29.58
CA VAL A 44 2.23 -2.25 -30.00
C VAL A 44 2.76 -2.96 -28.75
N PRO A 45 2.57 -4.28 -28.62
CA PRO A 45 3.17 -5.03 -27.53
C PRO A 45 4.68 -4.89 -27.63
N VAL A 46 5.28 -4.17 -26.68
CA VAL A 46 6.72 -4.23 -26.42
C VAL A 46 7.02 -5.69 -26.09
N SER A 47 7.54 -6.39 -27.09
CA SER A 47 8.27 -7.63 -26.91
C SER A 47 9.34 -7.40 -25.86
N PRO A 48 9.67 -8.39 -25.00
CA PRO A 48 10.77 -8.29 -24.05
C PRO A 48 12.11 -8.26 -24.80
N GLY A 49 12.43 -7.09 -25.37
CA GLY A 49 13.65 -6.75 -26.07
C GLY A 49 14.69 -6.20 -25.11
N GLY A 50 15.08 -7.02 -24.13
CA GLY A 50 16.25 -6.81 -23.28
C GLY A 50 17.31 -7.86 -23.59
N GLY A 51 17.65 -7.99 -24.87
CA GLY A 51 18.53 -9.00 -25.43
C GLY A 51 20.00 -8.77 -25.11
N GLY A 52 20.40 -9.03 -23.86
CA GLY A 52 21.75 -9.50 -23.59
C GLY A 52 21.82 -10.96 -24.02
N LYS A 53 22.38 -11.24 -25.20
CA LYS A 53 22.68 -12.61 -25.62
C LYS A 53 23.77 -13.17 -24.68
N ALA A 54 23.38 -13.67 -23.52
CA ALA A 54 24.17 -14.68 -22.84
C ALA A 54 24.25 -15.84 -23.83
N THR A 55 25.43 -16.03 -24.42
CA THR A 55 25.71 -17.20 -25.23
C THR A 55 25.30 -18.41 -24.38
N PRO A 56 24.45 -19.31 -24.90
CA PRO A 56 24.17 -20.55 -24.16
C PRO A 56 25.53 -21.19 -23.92
N PRO A 57 25.83 -21.66 -22.69
CA PRO A 57 27.12 -22.30 -22.44
C PRO A 57 27.26 -23.36 -23.51
N SER A 58 28.30 -23.19 -24.34
CA SER A 58 28.67 -24.11 -25.40
C SER A 58 28.42 -25.51 -24.88
N LYS A 59 27.76 -26.34 -25.69
CA LYS A 59 27.48 -27.76 -25.42
C LYS A 59 28.81 -28.49 -25.27
N MET A 60 29.54 -28.23 -24.19
CA MET A 60 30.57 -29.11 -23.69
C MET A 60 29.81 -30.39 -23.43
N LYS A 61 30.17 -31.41 -24.22
CA LYS A 61 29.72 -32.78 -24.03
C LYS A 61 29.60 -32.98 -22.53
N LYS A 62 28.41 -33.31 -22.05
CA LYS A 62 28.19 -33.72 -20.68
C LYS A 62 29.06 -34.97 -20.52
N SER A 63 30.33 -34.78 -20.16
CA SER A 63 31.15 -35.89 -19.72
C SER A 63 30.30 -36.52 -18.64
N MET A 64 30.04 -37.82 -18.77
CA MET A 64 29.44 -38.57 -17.69
C MET A 64 30.42 -38.44 -16.53
N MET A 65 30.23 -37.41 -15.73
CA MET A 65 31.06 -37.09 -14.60
C MET A 65 30.86 -38.27 -13.67
N ASP A 66 31.94 -39.02 -13.46
CA ASP A 66 31.91 -40.18 -12.62
C ASP A 66 31.38 -39.76 -11.24
N LYS A 67 30.26 -40.36 -10.84
CA LYS A 67 29.56 -40.04 -9.59
C LYS A 67 30.41 -40.37 -8.36
N ASN A 68 31.44 -41.20 -8.56
CA ASN A 68 32.37 -41.62 -7.53
C ASN A 68 33.65 -40.76 -7.47
N SER A 69 33.81 -39.79 -8.39
CA SER A 69 34.94 -38.87 -8.37
C SER A 69 34.88 -37.90 -7.18
N ASP A 70 36.05 -37.57 -6.62
CA ASP A 70 36.18 -36.57 -5.56
C ASP A 70 35.71 -35.18 -6.02
N GLU A 71 35.89 -34.85 -7.30
CA GLU A 71 35.39 -33.61 -7.88
C GLU A 71 33.85 -33.52 -7.82
N TYR A 72 33.16 -34.63 -8.12
CA TYR A 72 31.70 -34.70 -7.98
C TYR A 72 31.27 -34.51 -6.52
N ARG A 73 31.94 -35.16 -5.56
CA ARG A 73 31.67 -34.99 -4.11
C ARG A 73 31.78 -33.53 -3.69
N GLN A 74 32.90 -32.87 -4.00
CA GLN A 74 33.12 -31.47 -3.64
C GLN A 74 32.07 -30.53 -4.26
N ARG A 75 31.67 -30.77 -5.53
CA ARG A 75 30.60 -30.00 -6.19
C ARG A 75 29.26 -30.19 -5.49
N ARG A 76 28.93 -31.42 -5.07
CA ARG A 76 27.69 -31.73 -4.34
C ARG A 76 27.67 -31.11 -2.95
N GLU A 77 28.78 -31.19 -2.22
CA GLU A 77 28.92 -30.57 -0.90
C GLU A 77 28.73 -29.04 -0.99
N ARG A 78 29.39 -28.38 -1.95
CA ARG A 78 29.18 -26.94 -2.21
C ARG A 78 27.73 -26.63 -2.57
N ASN A 79 27.09 -27.44 -3.41
CA ASN A 79 25.69 -27.22 -3.77
C ASN A 79 24.75 -27.39 -2.58
N ASN A 80 24.96 -28.42 -1.75
CA ASN A 80 24.18 -28.65 -0.54
C ASN A 80 24.29 -27.45 0.42
N LEU A 81 25.49 -26.90 0.60
CA LEU A 81 25.70 -25.69 1.39
C LEU A 81 24.98 -24.48 0.78
N ALA A 82 25.07 -24.29 -0.54
CA ALA A 82 24.39 -23.20 -1.24
C ALA A 82 22.86 -23.28 -1.11
N VAL A 83 22.29 -24.47 -1.24
CA VAL A 83 20.86 -24.72 -1.07
C VAL A 83 20.45 -24.43 0.38
N LYS A 84 21.20 -24.93 1.36
CA LYS A 84 20.93 -24.65 2.78
C LYS A 84 20.95 -23.13 3.04
N LYS A 85 21.97 -22.43 2.54
CA LYS A 85 22.08 -20.97 2.65
C LYS A 85 20.90 -20.23 1.98
N SER A 86 20.52 -20.64 0.78
CA SER A 86 19.38 -20.06 0.05
C SER A 86 18.04 -20.24 0.80
N ARG A 87 17.80 -21.43 1.33
CA ARG A 87 16.60 -21.72 2.14
C ARG A 87 16.59 -20.89 3.42
N MET A 88 17.70 -20.85 4.15
CA MET A 88 17.82 -20.05 5.37
C MET A 88 17.59 -18.57 5.10
N ARG A 89 18.16 -18.02 4.02
CA ARG A 89 17.94 -16.63 3.63
C ARG A 89 16.47 -16.34 3.32
N SER A 90 15.79 -17.26 2.65
CA SER A 90 14.37 -17.11 2.31
C SER A 90 13.50 -17.17 3.56
N LYS A 91 13.81 -18.08 4.49
CA LYS A 91 13.14 -18.18 5.79
C LYS A 91 13.36 -16.91 6.62
N GLN A 92 14.60 -16.43 6.71
CA GLN A 92 14.94 -15.20 7.43
C GLN A 92 14.18 -14.01 6.86
N LYS A 93 14.17 -13.83 5.54
CA LYS A 93 13.43 -12.73 4.90
C LYS A 93 11.94 -12.76 5.23
N ALA A 94 11.33 -13.94 5.27
CA ALA A 94 9.93 -14.08 5.66
C ALA A 94 9.71 -13.67 7.14
N GLN A 95 10.62 -14.09 8.03
CA GLN A 95 10.57 -13.71 9.45
C GLN A 95 10.77 -12.20 9.65
N ASP A 96 11.78 -11.60 9.00
CA ASP A 96 12.05 -10.16 9.07
C ASP A 96 10.86 -9.35 8.57
N THR A 97 10.22 -9.81 7.49
CA THR A 97 9.02 -9.15 6.95
C THR A 97 7.85 -9.23 7.95
N GLN A 98 7.63 -10.39 8.56
CA GLN A 98 6.59 -10.55 9.57
C GLN A 98 6.85 -9.67 10.80
N GLN A 99 8.11 -9.62 11.27
CA GLN A 99 8.51 -8.74 12.35
C GLN A 99 8.24 -7.28 11.99
N ARG A 100 8.63 -6.85 10.78
CA ARG A 100 8.40 -5.48 10.32
C ARG A 100 6.91 -5.13 10.26
N VAL A 101 6.06 -6.06 9.83
CA VAL A 101 4.60 -5.87 9.84
C VAL A 101 4.09 -5.68 11.27
N ASN A 102 4.60 -6.43 12.24
CA ASN A 102 4.20 -6.28 13.64
C ASN A 102 4.65 -4.93 14.20
N GLU A 103 5.91 -4.53 13.98
CA GLU A 103 6.43 -3.20 14.37
C GLU A 103 5.57 -2.07 13.81
N LEU A 104 5.20 -2.15 12.52
CA LEU A 104 4.36 -1.14 11.88
C LEU A 104 2.94 -1.09 12.45
N LYS A 105 2.39 -2.23 12.88
CA LYS A 105 1.07 -2.27 13.53
C LYS A 105 1.10 -1.58 14.89
N GLU A 106 2.09 -1.90 15.71
CA GLU A 106 2.28 -1.28 17.03
C GLU A 106 2.51 0.23 16.91
N GLU A 107 3.36 0.66 15.96
CA GLU A 107 3.59 2.08 15.66
C GLU A 107 2.28 2.77 15.22
N ASN A 108 1.49 2.12 14.38
CA ASN A 108 0.22 2.69 13.91
C ASN A 108 -0.79 2.83 15.05
N GLU A 109 -0.96 1.82 15.89
CA GLU A 109 -1.83 1.89 17.08
C GLU A 109 -1.41 3.02 18.02
N ARG A 110 -0.10 3.18 18.25
CA ARG A 110 0.46 4.27 19.06
C ARG A 110 0.15 5.65 18.45
N LEU A 111 0.29 5.79 17.14
CA LEU A 111 0.00 7.04 16.43
C LEU A 111 -1.50 7.35 16.44
N GLU A 112 -2.36 6.36 16.24
CA GLU A 112 -3.82 6.52 16.33
C GLU A 112 -4.24 6.98 17.74
N ALA A 113 -3.64 6.41 18.79
CA ALA A 113 -3.89 6.84 20.17
C ALA A 113 -3.48 8.30 20.39
N LYS A 114 -2.33 8.72 19.84
CA LYS A 114 -1.87 10.11 19.91
C LYS A 114 -2.81 11.07 19.17
N ILE A 115 -3.27 10.70 17.97
CA ILE A 115 -4.24 11.48 17.20
C ILE A 115 -5.54 11.64 18.00
N LYS A 116 -6.06 10.54 18.57
CA LYS A 116 -7.27 10.57 19.40
C LYS A 116 -7.12 11.47 20.62
N LEU A 117 -5.97 11.44 21.29
CA LEU A 117 -5.69 12.30 22.45
C LEU A 117 -5.68 13.78 22.05
N LEU A 118 -4.89 14.14 21.05
CA LEU A 118 -4.80 15.52 20.56
C LEU A 118 -6.16 16.02 20.06
N GLY A 119 -6.95 15.16 19.41
CA GLY A 119 -8.31 15.49 18.98
C GLY A 119 -9.23 15.83 20.14
N LYS A 120 -9.12 15.13 21.27
CA LYS A 120 -9.88 15.45 22.50
C LYS A 120 -9.42 16.77 23.11
N GLU A 121 -8.11 17.01 23.19
CA GLU A 121 -7.56 18.26 23.72
C GLU A 121 -8.04 19.47 22.89
N LEU A 122 -8.04 19.36 21.57
CA LEU A 122 -8.59 20.40 20.68
C LEU A 122 -10.09 20.60 20.85
N SER A 123 -10.87 19.53 21.05
CA SER A 123 -12.31 19.65 21.32
C SER A 123 -12.55 20.42 22.61
N VAL A 124 -11.86 20.05 23.69
CA VAL A 124 -11.99 20.73 25.00
C VAL A 124 -11.66 22.22 24.88
N LEU A 125 -10.57 22.56 24.19
CA LEU A 125 -10.21 23.96 23.96
C LEU A 125 -11.28 24.70 23.14
N LYS A 126 -11.77 24.08 22.05
CA LYS A 126 -12.81 24.66 21.21
C LYS A 126 -14.09 24.90 22.01
N ASP A 127 -14.52 23.91 22.80
CA ASP A 127 -15.72 23.99 23.61
C ASP A 127 -15.60 25.11 24.66
N LEU A 128 -14.44 25.25 25.30
CA LEU A 128 -14.16 26.34 26.24
C LEU A 128 -14.22 27.73 25.58
N PHE A 129 -13.66 27.88 24.38
CA PHE A 129 -13.73 29.15 23.64
C PHE A 129 -15.16 29.49 23.22
N LEU A 130 -15.94 28.50 22.78
CA LEU A 130 -17.34 28.69 22.39
C LEU A 130 -18.23 29.02 23.60
N GLU A 131 -18.02 28.35 24.72
CA GLU A 131 -18.72 28.64 25.97
C GLU A 131 -18.46 30.09 26.41
N HIS A 132 -17.20 30.54 26.42
CA HIS A 132 -16.89 31.93 26.77
C HIS A 132 -17.47 32.95 25.78
N ALA A 133 -17.47 32.64 24.47
CA ALA A 133 -18.07 33.51 23.46
C ALA A 133 -19.60 33.62 23.60
N HIS A 134 -20.29 32.51 23.91
CA HIS A 134 -21.73 32.53 24.19
C HIS A 134 -22.04 33.32 25.47
N ASN A 135 -21.28 33.11 26.56
CA ASN A 135 -21.45 33.89 27.79
C ASN A 135 -21.17 35.39 27.59
N LEU A 136 -20.30 35.76 26.65
CA LEU A 136 -20.06 37.16 26.28
C LEU A 136 -21.22 37.75 25.47
N ALA A 137 -21.82 36.97 24.56
CA ALA A 137 -22.98 37.39 23.78
C ALA A 137 -24.24 37.55 24.66
N ASP A 138 -24.44 36.70 25.65
CA ASP A 138 -25.60 36.77 26.56
C ASP A 138 -25.50 37.94 27.57
N ASN A 139 -24.29 38.40 27.92
CA ASN A 139 -24.10 39.61 28.74
C ASN A 139 -24.18 40.93 27.94
N VAL A 140 -24.24 40.87 26.61
CA VAL A 140 -24.62 42.01 25.76
C VAL A 140 -26.12 41.92 25.51
N GLN A 141 -26.87 42.36 26.52
CA GLN A 141 -28.31 42.59 26.41
C GLN A 141 -28.60 43.39 25.14
N PRO A 142 -29.51 42.94 24.24
CA PRO A 142 -29.90 43.77 23.11
C PRO A 142 -30.50 45.06 23.67
N PRO A 143 -30.09 46.26 23.22
CA PRO A 143 -30.83 47.46 23.56
C PRO A 143 -32.26 47.23 23.11
N ALA A 144 -33.20 47.37 24.05
CA ALA A 144 -34.63 47.31 23.79
C ALA A 144 -34.91 48.13 22.54
N SER A 145 -35.13 47.44 21.41
CA SER A 145 -35.53 48.06 20.15
C SER A 145 -37.01 48.37 20.29
N GLY A 146 -37.28 49.49 20.97
CA GLY A 146 -38.57 50.13 20.97
C GLY A 146 -38.91 50.57 19.56
N GLY A 147 -39.98 49.98 19.02
CA GLY A 147 -40.98 50.59 18.15
C GLY A 147 -40.51 51.38 16.92
N GLY A 148 -40.73 50.79 15.74
CA GLY A 148 -40.90 51.54 14.49
C GLY A 148 -41.38 50.63 13.35
N PRO A 149 -42.64 50.69 12.91
CA PRO A 149 -43.06 50.11 11.64
C PRO A 149 -42.68 51.09 10.54
N GLY A 150 -41.82 50.67 9.60
CA GLY A 150 -41.30 51.56 8.57
C GLY A 150 -40.85 50.81 7.33
N ASP A 151 -41.85 50.41 6.55
CA ASP A 151 -41.88 50.35 5.09
C ASP A 151 -41.01 49.36 4.29
N LEU A 152 -41.75 48.63 3.47
CA LEU A 152 -41.34 47.74 2.40
C LEU A 152 -40.52 48.47 1.33
N CYS A 153 -39.36 47.90 0.97
CA CYS A 153 -38.76 48.08 -0.35
C CYS A 153 -38.15 46.75 -0.84
N ASN A 154 -39.01 45.89 -1.40
CA ASN A 154 -38.61 44.83 -2.31
C ASN A 154 -38.18 45.46 -3.64
N ASN A 155 -36.96 45.23 -4.12
CA ASN A 155 -36.71 45.31 -5.55
C ASN A 155 -35.52 44.44 -6.00
N ASN A 156 -35.85 43.35 -6.69
CA ASN A 156 -34.96 42.64 -7.58
C ASN A 156 -34.58 43.56 -8.75
N ASN A 157 -33.29 43.76 -9.00
CA ASN A 157 -32.84 44.17 -10.32
C ASN A 157 -31.62 43.36 -10.76
N SER A 158 -31.83 42.67 -11.87
CA SER A 158 -30.90 41.87 -12.65
C SER A 158 -29.82 42.76 -13.25
N GLY A 159 -28.56 42.31 -13.21
CA GLY A 159 -27.46 43.05 -13.82
C GLY A 159 -26.25 42.17 -14.08
N SER A 160 -26.27 41.50 -15.22
CA SER A 160 -25.18 40.74 -15.81
C SER A 160 -23.89 41.55 -16.04
N ASN A 161 -22.76 40.82 -16.09
CA ASN A 161 -21.47 41.14 -16.73
C ASN A 161 -20.59 42.15 -15.96
N SER A 162 -19.24 42.07 -15.94
CA SER A 162 -18.28 41.55 -16.92
C SER A 162 -16.90 41.37 -16.27
N SER A 163 -16.06 40.49 -16.86
CA SER A 163 -14.58 40.57 -17.07
C SER A 163 -13.68 41.20 -15.97
N GLN A 164 -12.58 40.59 -15.52
CA GLN A 164 -11.54 39.79 -16.18
C GLN A 164 -10.96 38.75 -15.23
#